data_AF-A0A6V7HRG7-F1
#
_entry.id   AF-A0A6V7HRG7-F1
#
_cell.length_a   1.000
_cell.length_b   1.000
_cell.length_c   1.000
_cell.angle_alpha   90.00
_cell.angle_beta   90.00
_cell.angle_gamma   90.00
#
_symmetry.space_group_name_H-M   'P 1'
#
loop_
_entity.id
_entity.type
_entity.pdbx_description
1 polymer ?
#
loop_
_entity_poly.entity_id
_entity_poly.type
_entity_poly.pdbx_seq_one_letter_code
_entity_poly.pdbx_strand_id
1 'polypeptide(L)'
;AIKTSLKDVEPVDDVWSAEANQQLQQWMKNSVKLICHGKKDDSYLVCLRDNVTDENLNKKLVRLGLAKSSGAWSRSSKPWTKPATNRKIGRVKVSKETVEKSPSPELSPTTAKNTFTKEIEETRRALKKHEAKDLNRGDPWKVNVHPKKVISPDEIYVALTDETERYDEMNKRLQRIYKRFSPMDVPEWQVGSCCVVYLKNSQVYRRASIIEMISADEVKVLLLDIGEVVIVSISDLHRLFSVFSEVPSTILKVKLGGLHPPCGSDRWPEASTQYLQDIIDDHDKC
;
A
#
# COMPACT_ATOMS: atom_id res chain seq x y z
N ALA A 1 -15.67 17.68 0.20
CA ALA A 1 -14.47 17.19 0.93
C ALA A 1 -14.90 16.19 1.98
N ILE A 2 -14.18 15.08 2.17
CA ILE A 2 -14.50 14.09 3.22
C ILE A 2 -13.90 14.60 4.53
N LYS A 3 -14.73 14.70 5.57
CA LYS A 3 -14.29 15.10 6.91
C LYS A 3 -13.62 13.90 7.58
N THR A 4 -12.41 14.12 8.10
CA THR A 4 -11.61 13.08 8.78
C THR A 4 -11.16 13.55 10.14
N SER A 5 -10.86 12.61 11.03
CA SER A 5 -10.33 12.85 12.37
C SER A 5 -9.30 11.79 12.70
N LEU A 6 -8.22 12.18 13.38
CA LEU A 6 -7.16 11.23 13.72
C LEU A 6 -7.67 10.21 14.73
N LYS A 7 -7.50 8.92 14.41
CA LYS A 7 -7.84 7.83 15.31
C LYS A 7 -6.92 7.84 16.54
N ASP A 8 -7.54 7.67 17.70
CA ASP A 8 -6.91 7.51 19.01
C ASP A 8 -6.05 8.72 19.44
N VAL A 9 -6.23 9.90 18.86
CA VAL A 9 -5.44 11.08 19.22
C VAL A 9 -6.36 12.24 19.56
N GLU A 10 -6.05 12.93 20.64
CA GLU A 10 -6.78 14.09 21.15
C GLU A 10 -5.84 15.29 21.36
N PRO A 11 -6.33 16.54 21.27
CA PRO A 11 -5.54 17.71 21.60
C PRO A 11 -5.06 17.69 23.06
N VAL A 12 -3.91 18.34 23.32
CA VAL A 12 -3.34 18.38 24.67
C VAL A 12 -4.17 19.22 25.63
N ASP A 13 -4.77 20.33 25.19
CA ASP A 13 -5.54 21.23 26.07
C ASP A 13 -6.96 21.43 25.53
N ASP A 14 -7.61 20.35 25.08
CA ASP A 14 -8.94 20.34 24.45
C ASP A 14 -9.06 21.15 23.13
N VAL A 15 -7.98 21.85 22.75
CA VAL A 15 -7.82 22.61 21.51
C VAL A 15 -6.51 22.22 20.84
N TRP A 16 -6.53 22.03 19.52
CA TRP A 16 -5.33 21.73 18.74
C TRP A 16 -4.39 22.93 18.69
N SER A 17 -3.15 22.75 19.13
CA SER A 17 -2.15 23.83 19.09
C SER A 17 -1.78 24.21 17.66
N ALA A 18 -1.36 25.47 17.46
CA ALA A 18 -0.87 25.92 16.16
C ALA A 18 0.33 25.08 15.67
N GLU A 19 1.18 24.65 16.59
CA GLU A 19 2.32 23.78 16.32
C GLU A 19 1.89 22.39 15.83
N ALA A 20 0.88 21.78 16.47
CA ALA A 20 0.33 20.50 16.02
C ALA A 20 -0.28 20.62 14.61
N ASN A 21 -1.02 21.70 14.35
CA ASN A 21 -1.61 21.98 13.04
C ASN A 21 -0.55 22.21 11.95
N GLN A 22 0.50 23.00 12.23
CA GLN A 22 1.61 23.21 11.31
C GLN A 22 2.38 21.92 11.01
N GLN A 23 2.60 21.08 12.03
CA GLN A 23 3.29 19.81 11.86
C GLN A 23 2.49 18.85 10.97
N LEU A 24 1.18 18.77 11.17
CA LEU A 24 0.26 18.00 10.32
C LEU A 24 0.27 18.53 8.90
N GLN A 25 0.13 19.85 8.69
CA GLN A 25 0.21 20.47 7.37
C GLN A 25 1.54 20.15 6.68
N GLN A 26 2.66 20.17 7.40
CA GLN A 26 3.97 19.86 6.85
C GLN A 26 4.09 18.39 6.42
N TRP A 27 3.51 17.43 7.17
CA TRP A 27 3.48 16.04 6.72
C TRP A 27 2.53 15.83 5.54
N MET A 28 1.42 16.55 5.50
CA MET A 28 0.46 16.48 4.39
C MET A 28 1.00 17.07 3.08
N LYS A 29 2.06 17.90 3.13
CA LYS A 29 2.81 18.32 1.93
C LYS A 29 3.60 17.18 1.30
N ASN A 30 3.89 16.12 2.05
CA ASN A 30 4.48 14.89 1.55
C ASN A 30 3.38 13.85 1.29
N SER A 31 3.65 12.83 0.47
CA SER A 31 2.73 11.70 0.32
C SER A 31 2.59 10.96 1.66
N VAL A 32 1.38 10.94 2.23
CA VAL A 32 1.03 10.16 3.41
C VAL A 32 -0.04 9.14 3.06
N LYS A 33 0.07 7.94 3.60
CA LYS A 33 -0.95 6.89 3.46
C LYS A 33 -2.01 7.09 4.54
N LEU A 34 -3.27 7.15 4.11
CA LEU A 34 -4.43 7.29 5.00
C LEU A 34 -5.13 5.95 5.16
N ILE A 35 -5.22 5.46 6.40
CA ILE A 35 -5.89 4.20 6.74
C ILE A 35 -7.17 4.52 7.50
N CYS A 36 -8.32 4.24 6.89
CA CYS A 36 -9.63 4.42 7.52
C CYS A 36 -9.95 3.25 8.46
N HIS A 37 -10.45 3.54 9.66
CA HIS A 37 -10.79 2.55 10.68
C HIS A 37 -12.26 2.54 11.08
N GLY A 38 -13.08 3.41 10.49
CA GLY A 38 -14.50 3.54 10.80
C GLY A 38 -14.97 4.99 10.69
N LYS A 39 -16.27 5.18 10.86
CA LYS A 39 -16.91 6.50 10.92
C LYS A 39 -17.37 6.76 12.35
N LYS A 40 -17.11 7.97 12.85
CA LYS A 40 -17.61 8.47 14.13
C LYS A 40 -18.24 9.84 13.86
N ASP A 41 -19.53 9.97 14.17
CA ASP A 41 -20.33 11.14 13.83
C ASP A 41 -20.24 11.46 12.33
N ASP A 42 -19.90 12.70 11.97
CA ASP A 42 -19.71 13.15 10.58
C ASP A 42 -18.25 13.01 10.08
N SER A 43 -17.38 12.35 10.84
CA SER A 43 -15.95 12.22 10.51
C SER A 43 -15.51 10.75 10.35
N TYR A 44 -14.63 10.48 9.40
CA TYR A 44 -13.92 9.19 9.35
C TYR A 44 -12.71 9.19 10.28
N LEU A 45 -12.57 8.14 11.10
CA LEU A 45 -11.42 7.94 11.97
C LEU A 45 -10.26 7.35 11.17
N VAL A 46 -9.15 8.10 11.10
CA VAL A 46 -8.03 7.78 10.21
C VAL A 46 -6.70 7.68 10.95
N CYS A 47 -5.89 6.71 10.54
CA CYS A 47 -4.47 6.64 10.89
C CYS A 47 -3.65 7.15 9.71
N LEU A 48 -2.80 8.14 9.94
CA LEU A 48 -1.85 8.63 8.95
C LEU A 48 -0.54 7.86 9.08
N ARG A 49 0.04 7.45 7.95
CA ARG A 49 1.29 6.71 7.86
C ARG A 49 2.24 7.41 6.89
N ASP A 50 3.49 7.59 7.31
CA ASP A 50 4.54 8.13 6.46
C ASP A 50 4.85 7.14 5.32
N ASN A 51 4.85 7.60 4.06
CA ASN A 51 4.98 6.70 2.91
C ASN A 51 6.39 6.13 2.73
N VAL A 52 7.41 6.70 3.38
CA VAL A 52 8.81 6.26 3.27
C VAL A 52 9.18 5.31 4.41
N THR A 53 8.77 5.63 5.63
CA THR A 53 9.16 4.93 6.85
C THR A 53 8.07 3.98 7.38
N ASP A 54 6.86 4.03 6.81
CA ASP A 54 5.63 3.41 7.35
C ASP A 54 5.34 3.80 8.82
N GLU A 55 5.91 4.92 9.28
CA GLU A 55 5.72 5.39 10.66
C GLU A 55 4.28 5.90 10.85
N ASN A 56 3.63 5.44 11.92
CA ASN A 56 2.32 5.94 12.33
C ASN A 56 2.45 7.38 12.86
N LEU A 57 1.93 8.34 12.10
CA LEU A 57 2.01 9.77 12.40
C LEU A 57 1.10 10.18 13.56
N ASN A 58 -0.01 9.47 13.79
CA ASN A 58 -0.87 9.67 14.97
C ASN A 58 -0.08 9.40 16.25
N LYS A 59 0.68 8.29 16.28
CA LYS A 59 1.60 7.96 17.39
C LYS A 59 2.76 8.95 17.50
N LYS A 60 3.25 9.45 16.36
CA LYS A 60 4.32 10.45 16.32
C LYS A 60 3.90 11.78 16.96
N LEU A 61 2.67 12.25 16.74
CA LEU A 61 2.13 13.44 17.42
C LEU A 61 2.17 13.29 18.94
N VAL A 62 1.76 12.12 19.45
CA VAL A 62 1.82 11.83 20.88
C VAL A 62 3.26 11.79 21.38
N ARG A 63 4.18 11.17 20.63
CA ARG A 63 5.62 11.11 20.99
C ARG A 63 6.27 12.49 21.01
N LEU A 64 5.84 13.41 20.14
CA LEU A 64 6.31 14.79 20.09
C LEU A 64 5.65 15.69 21.15
N GLY A 65 4.70 15.17 21.93
CA GLY A 65 3.95 15.97 22.91
C GLY A 65 2.94 16.94 22.29
N LEU A 66 2.65 16.80 21.00
CA LEU A 66 1.70 17.64 20.25
C LEU A 66 0.26 17.16 20.39
N ALA A 67 0.06 15.98 20.99
CA ALA A 67 -1.25 15.40 21.23
C ALA A 67 -1.25 14.40 22.40
N LYS A 68 -2.43 14.14 22.95
CA LYS A 68 -2.71 13.07 23.90
C LYS A 68 -3.15 11.81 23.17
N SER A 69 -2.83 10.66 23.75
CA SER A 69 -3.31 9.36 23.27
C SER A 69 -4.66 9.05 23.91
N SER A 70 -5.67 8.73 23.08
CA SER A 70 -7.00 8.30 23.54
C SER A 70 -7.30 6.82 23.27
N GLY A 71 -6.39 6.08 22.63
CA GLY A 71 -6.57 4.64 22.40
C GLY A 71 -5.28 3.89 22.08
N ALA A 72 -5.39 2.58 21.84
CA ALA A 72 -4.23 1.69 21.67
C ALA A 72 -3.38 2.02 20.44
N TRP A 73 -3.96 2.64 19.41
CA TRP A 73 -3.31 2.90 18.12
C TRP A 73 -2.32 4.07 18.14
N SER A 74 -2.45 4.94 19.14
CA SER A 74 -1.62 6.14 19.36
C SER A 74 -0.70 6.01 20.58
N ARG A 75 -0.80 4.90 21.35
CA ARG A 75 -0.03 4.71 22.59
C ARG A 75 1.47 4.79 22.29
N SER A 76 2.09 5.82 22.84
CA SER A 76 3.54 5.87 23.04
C SER A 76 3.94 4.80 24.06
N SER A 77 4.99 4.04 23.78
CA SER A 77 5.49 3.03 24.71
C SER A 77 6.22 3.62 25.93
N LYS A 78 6.39 4.95 26.07
CA LYS A 78 6.82 5.63 27.32
C LYS A 78 6.33 7.09 27.41
N PRO A 79 5.92 7.59 28.59
CA PRO A 79 5.78 9.02 28.84
C PRO A 79 7.15 9.71 28.91
N TRP A 80 7.24 10.95 28.41
CA TRP A 80 8.41 11.80 28.58
C TRP A 80 8.56 12.24 30.05
N THR A 81 9.69 11.91 30.67
CA THR A 81 10.17 12.50 31.92
C THR A 81 11.51 13.17 31.67
N LYS A 82 11.74 14.34 32.29
CA LYS A 82 12.97 15.15 32.15
C LYS A 82 14.24 14.30 32.46
N PRO A 83 15.39 14.55 31.80
CA PRO A 83 16.50 13.60 31.81
C PRO A 83 17.36 13.69 33.08
N ALA A 84 17.75 12.53 33.61
CA ALA A 84 18.84 12.36 34.57
C ALA A 84 19.86 11.31 34.06
N THR A 85 21.08 11.80 33.88
CA THR A 85 22.42 11.18 33.95
C THR A 85 22.64 9.66 33.95
N ASN A 86 23.50 9.22 33.02
CA ASN A 86 24.54 8.17 33.09
C ASN A 86 24.24 6.81 33.75
N ARG A 87 24.36 5.72 32.97
CA ARG A 87 25.40 4.68 33.19
C ARG A 87 25.52 3.67 32.03
N LYS A 88 26.78 3.36 31.69
CA LYS A 88 27.23 2.29 30.78
C LYS A 88 26.96 0.88 31.35
N ILE A 89 27.20 -0.12 30.49
CA ILE A 89 27.61 -1.54 30.65
C ILE A 89 26.72 -2.39 29.73
N GLY A 90 27.15 -3.35 28.92
CA GLY A 90 28.43 -4.02 28.71
C GLY A 90 28.25 -5.06 27.60
N ARG A 91 29.38 -5.44 26.98
CA ARG A 91 29.54 -6.26 25.77
C ARG A 91 29.68 -7.74 26.15
N VAL A 92 29.07 -8.68 25.40
CA VAL A 92 29.52 -10.09 25.36
C VAL A 92 29.43 -10.64 23.94
N LYS A 93 30.53 -11.29 23.50
CA LYS A 93 30.74 -12.06 22.26
C LYS A 93 30.88 -13.54 22.63
N VAL A 94 30.40 -14.48 21.81
CA VAL A 94 30.85 -15.90 21.72
C VAL A 94 30.44 -16.41 20.32
N SER A 95 31.36 -16.47 19.33
CA SER A 95 32.27 -17.54 18.86
C SER A 95 31.63 -18.60 17.92
N LYS A 96 32.30 -18.78 16.77
CA LYS A 96 32.00 -19.73 15.68
C LYS A 96 32.76 -21.04 15.88
N GLU A 97 32.19 -22.14 15.40
CA GLU A 97 32.95 -23.30 14.93
C GLU A 97 32.43 -23.76 13.55
N THR A 98 33.36 -24.28 12.77
CA THR A 98 33.32 -24.57 11.32
C THR A 98 33.55 -26.05 11.08
N VAL A 99 32.86 -26.63 10.08
CA VAL A 99 33.23 -27.92 9.46
C VAL A 99 33.08 -27.79 7.92
N GLU A 100 34.16 -28.08 7.18
CA GLU A 100 34.26 -28.21 5.71
C GLU A 100 33.69 -29.59 5.25
N LYS A 101 33.34 -29.94 3.98
CA LYS A 101 33.83 -29.61 2.62
C LYS A 101 32.90 -30.30 1.59
N SER A 102 32.59 -29.75 0.40
CA SER A 102 33.09 -30.15 -0.95
C SER A 102 32.17 -29.60 -2.07
N PRO A 103 32.62 -29.46 -3.34
CA PRO A 103 32.19 -28.38 -4.22
C PRO A 103 31.15 -28.75 -5.28
N SER A 104 30.25 -27.81 -5.55
CA SER A 104 29.53 -27.61 -6.82
C SER A 104 29.57 -26.10 -7.11
N PRO A 105 29.41 -25.62 -8.36
CA PRO A 105 29.52 -24.20 -8.67
C PRO A 105 28.26 -23.45 -8.20
N GLU A 106 28.03 -23.45 -6.89
CA GLU A 106 27.05 -22.59 -6.23
C GLU A 106 27.69 -21.22 -6.03
N LEU A 107 27.08 -20.20 -6.64
CA LEU A 107 27.32 -18.83 -6.22
C LEU A 107 27.06 -18.75 -4.71
N SER A 108 28.09 -18.42 -3.94
CA SER A 108 28.00 -18.41 -2.49
C SER A 108 26.78 -17.58 -2.02
N PRO A 109 26.10 -17.97 -0.92
CA PRO A 109 24.92 -17.28 -0.42
C PRO A 109 25.16 -15.78 -0.19
N THR A 110 26.39 -15.41 0.16
CA THR A 110 26.83 -14.03 0.36
C THR A 110 26.87 -13.24 -0.95
N THR A 111 27.36 -13.85 -2.04
CA THR A 111 27.40 -13.21 -3.37
C THR A 111 25.99 -13.02 -3.93
N ALA A 112 25.11 -14.02 -3.79
CA ALA A 112 23.72 -13.93 -4.23
C ALA A 112 22.94 -12.87 -3.45
N LYS A 113 23.08 -12.85 -2.11
CA LYS A 113 22.47 -11.82 -1.25
C LYS A 113 23.00 -10.42 -1.57
N ASN A 114 24.30 -10.25 -1.80
CA ASN A 114 24.90 -8.97 -2.17
C ASN A 114 24.49 -8.50 -3.57
N THR A 115 24.18 -9.43 -4.49
CA THR A 115 23.71 -9.10 -5.83
C THR A 115 22.24 -8.67 -5.80
N PHE A 116 21.40 -9.41 -5.06
CA PHE A 116 20.00 -9.07 -4.84
C PHE A 116 19.83 -7.68 -4.21
N THR A 117 20.59 -7.38 -3.14
CA THR A 117 20.50 -6.08 -2.48
C THR A 117 20.89 -4.91 -3.39
N LYS A 118 21.93 -5.08 -4.22
CA LYS A 118 22.31 -4.08 -5.23
C LYS A 118 21.21 -3.86 -6.26
N GLU A 119 20.61 -4.93 -6.79
CA GLU A 119 19.57 -4.85 -7.81
C GLU A 119 18.26 -4.23 -7.29
N ILE A 120 17.92 -4.48 -6.01
CA ILE A 120 16.80 -3.83 -5.32
C ILE A 120 17.07 -2.32 -5.15
N GLU A 121 18.28 -1.92 -4.76
CA GLU A 121 18.61 -0.50 -4.57
C GLU A 121 18.65 0.27 -5.89
N GLU A 122 19.18 -0.34 -6.96
CA GLU A 122 19.10 0.21 -8.31
C GLU A 122 17.65 0.36 -8.80
N THR A 123 16.79 -0.61 -8.48
CA THR A 123 15.36 -0.55 -8.78
C THR A 123 14.68 0.59 -8.03
N ARG A 124 15.00 0.78 -6.75
CA ARG A 124 14.49 1.91 -5.97
C ARG A 124 14.90 3.24 -6.59
N ARG A 125 16.18 3.41 -6.96
CA ARG A 125 16.67 4.64 -7.59
C ARG A 125 15.97 4.93 -8.92
N ALA A 126 15.76 3.92 -9.76
CA ALA A 126 15.09 4.09 -11.04
C ALA A 126 13.61 4.46 -10.89
N LEU A 127 12.89 3.83 -9.96
CA LEU A 127 11.47 4.11 -9.71
C LEU A 127 11.23 5.48 -9.05
N LYS A 128 12.21 6.00 -8.31
CA LYS A 128 12.19 7.40 -7.82
C LYS A 128 12.37 8.44 -8.93
N LYS A 129 13.01 8.10 -10.05
CA LYS A 129 13.22 9.04 -11.16
C LYS A 129 11.90 9.38 -11.88
N HIS A 130 10.93 8.47 -11.85
CA HIS A 130 9.62 8.62 -12.49
C HIS A 130 8.53 8.98 -11.48
N GLU A 131 8.76 9.95 -10.60
CA GLU A 131 7.68 10.47 -9.75
C GLU A 131 6.49 10.91 -10.60
N ALA A 132 5.27 10.62 -10.11
CA ALA A 132 4.04 10.99 -10.81
C ALA A 132 4.09 12.50 -11.06
N LYS A 133 4.10 12.89 -12.33
CA LYS A 133 3.90 14.29 -12.69
C LYS A 133 2.45 14.59 -12.31
N ASP A 134 2.23 15.55 -11.43
CA ASP A 134 0.90 16.10 -11.18
C ASP A 134 0.26 16.35 -12.55
N LEU A 135 -0.88 15.71 -12.78
CA LEU A 135 -1.57 15.65 -14.07
C LEU A 135 -2.20 17.00 -14.35
N ASN A 136 -1.38 18.01 -14.61
CA ASN A 136 -1.85 19.38 -14.67
C ASN A 136 -2.00 19.83 -16.12
N ARG A 137 -3.25 19.72 -16.60
CA ARG A 137 -3.87 20.70 -17.51
C ARG A 137 -5.25 21.10 -16.94
N GLY A 138 -5.38 21.36 -15.64
CA GLY A 138 -6.67 21.69 -15.03
C GLY A 138 -6.73 21.73 -13.49
N ASP A 139 -7.94 21.51 -12.95
CA ASP A 139 -8.21 21.44 -11.51
C ASP A 139 -7.33 20.37 -10.84
N PRO A 140 -6.50 20.72 -9.83
CA PRO A 140 -5.57 19.79 -9.19
C PRO A 140 -6.25 18.62 -8.47
N TRP A 141 -7.57 18.66 -8.32
CA TRP A 141 -8.36 17.59 -7.70
C TRP A 141 -9.04 16.67 -8.72
N LYS A 142 -8.82 16.88 -10.02
CA LYS A 142 -9.40 16.07 -11.09
C LYS A 142 -8.31 15.31 -11.82
N VAL A 143 -8.57 14.03 -12.06
CA VAL A 143 -7.70 13.13 -12.81
C VAL A 143 -8.53 12.40 -13.86
N ASN A 144 -7.98 12.29 -15.07
CA ASN A 144 -8.56 11.47 -16.11
C ASN A 144 -8.30 10.00 -15.79
N VAL A 145 -9.35 9.19 -15.87
CA VAL A 145 -9.31 7.76 -15.62
C VAL A 145 -10.11 7.02 -16.67
N HIS A 146 -9.75 5.77 -16.91
CA HIS A 146 -10.48 4.85 -17.78
C HIS A 146 -11.18 3.81 -16.91
N PRO A 147 -12.52 3.72 -16.92
CA PRO A 147 -13.23 2.62 -16.29
C PRO A 147 -12.73 1.27 -16.82
N LYS A 148 -12.55 0.30 -15.92
CA LYS A 148 -12.12 -1.07 -16.25
C LYS A 148 -13.15 -2.10 -15.85
N LYS A 149 -13.81 -1.91 -14.72
CA LYS A 149 -14.84 -2.82 -14.23
C LYS A 149 -15.82 -2.10 -13.32
N VAL A 150 -17.10 -2.30 -13.54
CA VAL A 150 -18.17 -1.85 -12.64
C VAL A 150 -18.71 -3.07 -11.91
N ILE A 151 -18.66 -3.06 -10.57
CA ILE A 151 -19.34 -4.05 -9.74
C ILE A 151 -20.63 -3.46 -9.17
N SER A 152 -20.55 -2.19 -8.74
CA SER A 152 -21.69 -1.37 -8.31
C SER A 152 -21.26 0.10 -8.30
N PRO A 153 -22.18 1.05 -8.10
CA PRO A 153 -21.81 2.45 -7.85
C PRO A 153 -20.86 2.66 -6.66
N ASP A 154 -20.78 1.73 -5.70
CA ASP A 154 -19.84 1.76 -4.58
C ASP A 154 -18.50 1.05 -4.85
N GLU A 155 -18.37 0.36 -5.98
CA GLU A 155 -17.19 -0.42 -6.33
C GLU A 155 -16.96 -0.40 -7.84
N ILE A 156 -16.11 0.52 -8.25
CA ILE A 156 -15.68 0.72 -9.63
C ILE A 156 -14.16 0.64 -9.67
N TYR A 157 -13.61 -0.10 -10.61
CA TYR A 157 -12.18 -0.17 -10.86
C TYR A 157 -11.86 0.72 -12.06
N VAL A 158 -10.97 1.70 -11.88
CA VAL A 158 -10.57 2.66 -12.92
C VAL A 158 -9.05 2.67 -13.07
N ALA A 159 -8.55 2.85 -14.29
CA ALA A 159 -7.13 2.96 -14.60
C ALA A 159 -6.71 4.42 -14.82
N LEU A 160 -5.57 4.83 -14.26
CA LEU A 160 -4.98 6.14 -14.54
C LEU A 160 -4.47 6.22 -15.99
N THR A 161 -4.74 7.33 -16.69
CA THR A 161 -4.42 7.48 -18.12
C THR A 161 -2.93 7.67 -18.42
N ASP A 162 -2.16 8.28 -17.51
CA ASP A 162 -0.85 8.86 -17.82
C ASP A 162 0.34 8.22 -17.05
N GLU A 163 0.15 7.05 -16.42
CA GLU A 163 1.20 6.35 -15.65
C GLU A 163 1.97 5.26 -16.43
N THR A 164 1.80 5.19 -17.76
CA THR A 164 2.30 4.08 -18.58
C THR A 164 3.81 3.87 -18.48
N GLU A 165 4.63 4.92 -18.53
CA GLU A 165 6.10 4.78 -18.46
C GLU A 165 6.60 4.27 -17.10
N ARG A 166 6.04 4.81 -16.01
CA ARG A 166 6.40 4.41 -14.62
C ARG A 166 5.99 2.95 -14.38
N TYR A 167 4.79 2.58 -14.83
CA TYR A 167 4.31 1.20 -14.80
C TYR A 167 5.19 0.28 -15.63
N ASP A 168 5.54 0.65 -16.87
CA ASP A 168 6.33 -0.18 -17.76
C ASP A 168 7.73 -0.46 -17.20
N GLU A 169 8.40 0.56 -16.67
CA GLU A 169 9.71 0.39 -16.03
C GLU A 169 9.60 -0.48 -14.77
N MET A 170 8.58 -0.25 -13.94
CA MET A 170 8.29 -1.09 -12.77
C MET A 170 8.06 -2.55 -13.16
N ASN A 171 7.20 -2.80 -14.15
CA ASN A 171 6.84 -4.13 -14.59
C ASN A 171 8.04 -4.86 -15.22
N LYS A 172 8.86 -4.17 -16.01
CA LYS A 172 10.12 -4.73 -16.56
C LYS A 172 11.05 -5.19 -15.45
N ARG A 173 11.23 -4.38 -14.40
CA ARG A 173 12.07 -4.74 -13.25
C ARG A 173 11.47 -5.85 -12.40
N LEU A 174 10.15 -5.85 -12.22
CA LEU A 174 9.41 -6.92 -11.56
C LEU A 174 9.70 -8.26 -12.25
N GLN A 175 9.55 -8.32 -13.58
CA GLN A 175 9.87 -9.54 -14.33
C GLN A 175 11.30 -10.01 -14.10
N ARG A 176 12.28 -9.09 -14.18
CA ARG A 176 13.70 -9.43 -14.04
C ARG A 176 14.02 -9.99 -12.65
N ILE A 177 13.55 -9.33 -11.59
CA ILE A 177 13.87 -9.70 -10.22
C ILE A 177 13.24 -11.04 -9.86
N TYR A 178 11.94 -11.25 -10.11
CA TYR A 178 11.28 -12.50 -9.71
C TYR A 178 11.67 -13.71 -10.58
N LYS A 179 12.15 -13.50 -11.81
CA LYS A 179 12.77 -14.59 -12.60
C LYS A 179 14.09 -15.08 -12.01
N ARG A 180 14.81 -14.21 -11.29
CA ARG A 180 16.16 -14.50 -10.78
C ARG A 180 16.18 -14.83 -9.29
N PHE A 181 15.24 -14.27 -8.53
CA PHE A 181 15.16 -14.38 -7.09
C PHE A 181 13.73 -14.72 -6.69
N SER A 182 13.53 -15.91 -6.13
CA SER A 182 12.29 -16.23 -5.44
C SER A 182 12.45 -15.90 -3.95
N PRO A 183 11.49 -15.20 -3.31
CA PRO A 183 11.53 -14.98 -1.86
C PRO A 183 11.48 -16.32 -1.14
N MET A 184 12.46 -16.59 -0.27
CA MET A 184 12.48 -17.83 0.52
C MET A 184 11.42 -17.87 1.64
N ASP A 185 10.94 -16.70 2.07
CA ASP A 185 9.93 -16.59 3.13
C ASP A 185 8.55 -16.33 2.53
N VAL A 186 7.66 -17.31 2.66
CA VAL A 186 6.24 -17.20 2.29
C VAL A 186 5.47 -16.68 3.51
N PRO A 187 4.87 -15.48 3.44
CA PRO A 187 4.04 -14.98 4.52
C PRO A 187 2.74 -15.79 4.62
N GLU A 188 2.07 -15.70 5.76
CA GLU A 188 0.69 -16.18 5.87
C GLU A 188 -0.23 -15.31 5.00
N TRP A 189 -0.94 -15.95 4.07
CA TRP A 189 -1.82 -15.29 3.12
C TRP A 189 -3.21 -15.10 3.71
N GLN A 190 -3.75 -13.89 3.55
CA GLN A 190 -5.09 -13.52 3.99
C GLN A 190 -5.70 -12.56 2.97
N VAL A 191 -7.03 -12.39 3.02
CA VAL A 191 -7.72 -11.39 2.23
C VAL A 191 -7.13 -10.00 2.51
N GLY A 192 -6.84 -9.26 1.46
CA GLY A 192 -6.16 -7.97 1.48
C GLY A 192 -4.63 -8.03 1.37
N SER A 193 -4.00 -9.20 1.51
CA SER A 193 -2.55 -9.33 1.33
C SER A 193 -2.13 -8.97 -0.10
N CYS A 194 -1.15 -8.07 -0.23
CA CYS A 194 -0.50 -7.78 -1.50
C CYS A 194 0.60 -8.80 -1.79
N CYS A 195 0.64 -9.28 -3.02
CA CYS A 195 1.54 -10.33 -3.47
C CYS A 195 2.03 -10.08 -4.91
N VAL A 196 2.95 -10.92 -5.34
CA VAL A 196 3.26 -11.12 -6.76
C VAL A 196 2.80 -12.51 -7.15
N VAL A 197 2.01 -12.61 -8.21
CA VAL A 197 1.55 -13.88 -8.74
C VAL A 197 2.31 -14.23 -10.01
N TYR A 198 2.73 -15.49 -10.14
CA TYR A 198 3.23 -16.02 -11.40
C TYR A 198 2.08 -16.60 -12.23
N LEU A 199 1.76 -15.95 -13.35
CA LEU A 199 0.72 -16.40 -14.26
C LEU A 199 1.29 -17.40 -15.26
N LYS A 200 1.08 -18.70 -15.00
CA LYS A 200 1.62 -19.82 -15.80
C LYS A 200 1.31 -19.71 -17.30
N ASN A 201 0.07 -19.35 -17.65
CA ASN A 201 -0.39 -19.28 -19.05
C ASN A 201 0.42 -18.26 -19.87
N SER A 202 0.73 -17.12 -19.26
CA SER A 202 1.48 -16.02 -19.90
C SER A 202 2.96 -15.97 -19.51
N GLN A 203 3.41 -16.84 -18.60
CA GLN A 203 4.76 -16.90 -18.05
C GLN A 203 5.31 -15.56 -17.54
N VAL A 204 4.45 -14.77 -16.89
CA VAL A 204 4.79 -13.44 -16.35
C VAL A 204 4.40 -13.31 -14.89
N TYR A 205 5.14 -12.46 -14.19
CA TYR A 205 4.84 -12.05 -12.83
C TYR A 205 3.92 -10.82 -12.84
N ARG A 206 2.97 -10.72 -11.92
CA ARG A 206 2.08 -9.55 -11.77
C ARG A 206 1.89 -9.20 -10.31
N ARG A 207 1.77 -7.90 -10.00
CA ARG A 207 1.34 -7.47 -8.66
C ARG A 207 -0.13 -7.78 -8.50
N ALA A 208 -0.52 -8.34 -7.36
CA ALA A 208 -1.89 -8.69 -7.09
C ALA A 208 -2.27 -8.46 -5.62
N SER A 209 -3.57 -8.40 -5.35
CA SER A 209 -4.12 -8.43 -4.00
C SER A 209 -5.11 -9.57 -3.86
N ILE A 210 -5.02 -10.33 -2.77
CA ILE A 210 -5.96 -11.41 -2.47
C ILE A 210 -7.30 -10.80 -2.10
N ILE A 211 -8.35 -11.15 -2.83
CA ILE A 211 -9.71 -10.66 -2.56
C ILE A 211 -10.59 -11.74 -1.94
N GLU A 212 -10.22 -13.02 -2.07
CA GLU A 212 -10.97 -14.14 -1.50
C GLU A 212 -10.06 -15.36 -1.33
N MET A 213 -10.21 -16.09 -0.21
CA MET A 213 -9.61 -17.41 -0.01
C MET A 213 -10.62 -18.46 -0.47
N ILE A 214 -10.33 -19.19 -1.56
CA ILE A 214 -11.28 -20.17 -2.14
C ILE A 214 -11.12 -21.52 -1.43
N SER A 215 -9.88 -21.95 -1.22
CA SER A 215 -9.54 -23.20 -0.56
C SER A 215 -8.19 -23.09 0.14
N ALA A 216 -7.68 -24.22 0.67
CA ALA A 216 -6.34 -24.29 1.24
C ALA A 216 -5.22 -24.07 0.21
N ASP A 217 -5.52 -24.26 -1.08
CA ASP A 217 -4.53 -24.21 -2.17
C ASP A 217 -4.86 -23.14 -3.23
N GLU A 218 -6.07 -22.59 -3.25
CA GLU A 218 -6.51 -21.63 -4.27
C GLU A 218 -7.01 -20.33 -3.66
N VAL A 219 -6.69 -19.22 -4.33
CA VAL A 219 -7.16 -17.88 -3.98
C VAL A 219 -7.65 -17.13 -5.20
N LYS A 220 -8.59 -16.21 -4.96
CA LYS A 220 -9.00 -15.22 -5.94
C LYS A 220 -8.17 -13.97 -5.73
N VAL A 221 -7.54 -13.47 -6.78
CA VAL A 221 -6.70 -12.27 -6.73
C VAL A 221 -7.14 -11.23 -7.76
N LEU A 222 -7.02 -9.96 -7.40
CA LEU A 222 -7.12 -8.83 -8.33
C LEU A 222 -5.72 -8.45 -8.80
N LEU A 223 -5.50 -8.44 -10.11
CA LEU A 223 -4.27 -7.95 -10.72
C LEU A 223 -4.25 -6.42 -10.63
N LEU A 224 -3.39 -5.89 -9.75
CA LEU A 224 -3.39 -4.48 -9.33
C LEU A 224 -3.12 -3.49 -10.47
N ASP A 225 -2.48 -3.96 -11.54
CA ASP A 225 -2.09 -3.10 -12.66
C ASP A 225 -2.90 -3.34 -13.95
N ILE A 226 -3.88 -4.23 -13.88
CA ILE A 226 -4.68 -4.66 -15.04
C ILE A 226 -6.17 -4.55 -14.72
N GLY A 227 -6.57 -4.83 -13.48
CA GLY A 227 -7.96 -4.78 -13.02
C GLY A 227 -8.70 -6.10 -13.23
N GLU A 228 -8.01 -7.10 -13.78
CA GLU A 228 -8.55 -8.43 -13.98
C GLU A 228 -8.54 -9.24 -12.68
N VAL A 229 -9.58 -10.04 -12.49
CA VAL A 229 -9.70 -10.97 -11.36
C VAL A 229 -9.43 -12.38 -11.85
N VAL A 230 -8.46 -13.06 -11.24
CA VAL A 230 -8.07 -14.42 -11.62
C VAL A 230 -8.02 -15.33 -10.39
N ILE A 231 -8.22 -16.63 -10.63
CA ILE A 231 -8.04 -17.67 -9.62
C ILE A 231 -6.68 -18.30 -9.85
N VAL A 232 -5.89 -18.43 -8.79
CA VAL A 232 -4.51 -18.93 -8.84
C VAL A 232 -4.19 -19.82 -7.65
N SER A 233 -3.21 -20.69 -7.83
CA SER A 233 -2.66 -21.49 -6.73
C SER A 233 -1.88 -20.60 -5.76
N ILE A 234 -2.01 -20.86 -4.46
CA ILE A 234 -1.19 -20.24 -3.42
C ILE A 234 0.30 -20.49 -3.67
N SER A 235 0.66 -21.63 -4.28
CA SER A 235 2.05 -21.94 -4.64
C SER A 235 2.64 -20.99 -5.69
N ASP A 236 1.80 -20.28 -6.45
CA ASP A 236 2.22 -19.34 -7.47
C ASP A 236 2.37 -17.91 -6.91
N LEU A 237 2.04 -17.71 -5.63
CA LEU A 237 2.18 -16.45 -4.92
C LEU A 237 3.58 -16.27 -4.35
N HIS A 238 4.07 -15.05 -4.47
CA HIS A 238 5.35 -14.60 -3.97
C HIS A 238 5.15 -13.35 -3.14
N ARG A 239 5.95 -13.18 -2.09
CA ARG A 239 5.96 -11.94 -1.31
C ARG A 239 6.27 -10.75 -2.20
N LEU A 240 5.46 -9.70 -2.12
CA LEU A 240 5.75 -8.44 -2.80
C LEU A 240 6.91 -7.69 -2.10
N PHE A 241 8.04 -7.54 -2.79
CA PHE A 241 9.13 -6.69 -2.31
C PHE A 241 8.70 -5.22 -2.20
N SER A 242 9.15 -4.55 -1.14
CA SER A 242 8.72 -3.19 -0.79
C SER A 242 8.99 -2.19 -1.90
N VAL A 243 10.07 -2.35 -2.65
CA VAL A 243 10.43 -1.46 -3.77
C VAL A 243 9.35 -1.40 -4.85
N PHE A 244 8.59 -2.49 -5.04
CA PHE A 244 7.47 -2.54 -5.96
C PHE A 244 6.15 -2.13 -5.30
N SER A 245 6.09 -2.04 -3.97
CA SER A 245 4.92 -1.53 -3.24
C SER A 245 4.89 0.00 -3.19
N GLU A 246 6.05 0.65 -3.37
CA GLU A 246 6.20 2.11 -3.44
C GLU A 246 5.60 2.71 -4.73
N VAL A 247 5.38 1.88 -5.75
CA VAL A 247 4.70 2.29 -6.99
C VAL A 247 3.20 2.14 -6.79
N PRO A 248 2.39 3.19 -7.01
CA PRO A 248 0.93 3.06 -6.97
C PRO A 248 0.43 1.97 -7.93
N SER A 249 -0.71 1.40 -7.57
CA SER A 249 -1.50 0.54 -8.46
C SER A 249 -2.01 1.39 -9.62
N THR A 250 -1.88 0.94 -10.88
CA THR A 250 -2.49 1.71 -11.99
C THR A 250 -4.00 1.66 -11.94
N ILE A 251 -4.56 0.65 -11.26
CA ILE A 251 -5.99 0.48 -10.98
C ILE A 251 -6.35 1.03 -9.60
N LEU A 252 -7.35 1.90 -9.57
CA LEU A 252 -7.94 2.44 -8.36
C LEU A 252 -9.34 1.85 -8.17
N LYS A 253 -9.62 1.36 -6.95
CA LYS A 253 -10.98 1.07 -6.50
C LYS A 253 -11.61 2.35 -5.99
N VAL A 254 -12.67 2.80 -6.65
CA VAL A 254 -13.39 4.04 -6.36
C VAL A 254 -14.88 3.78 -6.17
N LYS A 255 -15.58 4.78 -5.66
CA LYS A 255 -17.04 4.83 -5.56
C LYS A 255 -17.57 6.19 -5.99
N LEU A 256 -18.82 6.22 -6.43
CA LEU A 256 -19.50 7.48 -6.75
C LEU A 256 -19.80 8.26 -5.47
N GLY A 257 -19.28 9.47 -5.37
CA GLY A 257 -19.47 10.34 -4.22
C GLY A 257 -20.90 10.87 -4.13
N GLY A 258 -21.49 10.83 -2.94
CA GLY A 258 -22.82 11.41 -2.66
C GLY A 258 -24.00 10.52 -3.04
N LEU A 259 -23.75 9.30 -3.54
CA LEU A 259 -24.80 8.34 -3.87
C LEU A 259 -24.92 7.25 -2.80
N HIS A 260 -26.15 6.76 -2.63
CA HIS A 260 -26.49 5.63 -1.75
C HIS A 260 -27.53 4.76 -2.44
N PRO A 261 -27.61 3.46 -2.10
CA PRO A 261 -28.66 2.61 -2.65
C PRO A 261 -30.06 3.17 -2.35
N PRO A 262 -31.02 2.97 -3.27
CA PRO A 262 -32.38 3.49 -3.12
C PRO A 262 -33.09 2.89 -1.90
N CYS A 263 -34.08 3.63 -1.41
CA CYS A 263 -34.97 3.20 -0.31
C CYS A 263 -34.27 2.85 1.01
N GLY A 264 -33.05 3.37 1.25
CA GLY A 264 -32.29 3.07 2.47
C GLY A 264 -31.72 1.63 2.50
N SER A 265 -31.69 0.96 1.35
CA SER A 265 -31.03 -0.34 1.19
C SER A 265 -29.53 -0.24 1.46
N ASP A 266 -28.93 -1.36 1.86
CA ASP A 266 -27.48 -1.54 1.96
C ASP A 266 -26.86 -2.06 0.65
N ARG A 267 -27.69 -2.46 -0.33
CA ARG A 267 -27.26 -3.02 -1.62
C ARG A 267 -27.86 -2.26 -2.80
N TRP A 268 -27.02 -2.02 -3.79
CA TRP A 268 -27.41 -1.47 -5.08
C TRP A 268 -28.26 -2.46 -5.89
N PRO A 269 -29.40 -2.02 -6.45
CA PRO A 269 -30.13 -2.81 -7.43
C PRO A 269 -29.26 -3.09 -8.65
N GLU A 270 -29.43 -4.28 -9.23
CA GLU A 270 -28.73 -4.67 -10.45
C GLU A 270 -29.00 -3.68 -11.60
N ALA A 271 -30.25 -3.20 -11.72
CA ALA A 271 -30.62 -2.17 -12.68
C ALA A 271 -29.80 -0.88 -12.55
N SER A 272 -29.46 -0.44 -11.32
CA SER A 272 -28.63 0.75 -11.10
C SER A 272 -27.18 0.51 -11.53
N THR A 273 -26.67 -0.70 -11.29
CA THR A 273 -25.32 -1.11 -11.70
C THR A 273 -25.24 -1.21 -13.22
N GLN A 274 -26.22 -1.82 -13.86
CA GLN A 274 -26.30 -1.94 -15.32
C GLN A 274 -26.38 -0.56 -15.97
N TYR A 275 -27.24 0.32 -15.46
CA TYR A 275 -27.36 1.68 -15.98
C TYR A 275 -26.05 2.48 -15.90
N LEU A 276 -25.29 2.30 -14.81
CA LEU A 276 -23.96 2.90 -14.70
C LEU A 276 -22.98 2.32 -15.74
N GLN A 277 -23.02 1.01 -15.98
CA GLN A 277 -22.22 0.38 -17.03
C GLN A 277 -22.58 0.94 -18.41
N ASP A 278 -23.87 1.10 -18.71
CA ASP A 278 -24.33 1.65 -19.99
C ASP A 278 -23.84 3.10 -20.20
N ILE A 279 -23.89 3.94 -19.15
CA ILE A 279 -23.32 5.30 -19.20
C ILE A 279 -21.83 5.27 -19.54
N ILE A 280 -21.07 4.38 -18.89
CA ILE A 280 -19.64 4.24 -19.12
C ILE A 280 -19.37 3.78 -20.56
N ASP A 281 -20.11 2.79 -21.05
CA ASP A 281 -19.93 2.21 -22.38
C ASP A 281 -20.31 3.17 -23.51
N ASP A 282 -21.30 4.04 -23.30
CA ASP A 282 -21.69 5.08 -24.26
C ASP A 282 -20.62 6.19 -24.35
N HIS A 283 -19.92 6.47 -23.25
CA HIS A 283 -18.85 7.46 -23.23
C HIS A 283 -17.50 6.95 -23.76
N ASP A 284 -17.27 5.64 -23.83
CA ASP A 284 -16.06 5.03 -24.41
C ASP A 284 -16.08 5.01 -25.96
N LYS A 285 -17.22 5.35 -26.58
CA LYS A 285 -17.42 5.36 -28.05
C LYS A 285 -17.21 6.73 -28.72
N CYS A 286 -16.73 7.74 -28.00
CA CYS A 286 -16.50 9.10 -28.52
C CYS A 286 -15.03 9.49 -28.52
#